data_AF-A0A6I2G7J4-F1
#
_entry.id   AF-A0A6I2G7J4-F1
#
_cell.length_a   1.000
_cell.length_b   1.000
_cell.length_c   1.000
_cell.angle_alpha   90.00
_cell.angle_beta   90.00
_cell.angle_gamma   90.00
#
_symmetry.space_group_name_H-M   'P 1'
#
loop_
_entity.id
_entity.type
_entity.pdbx_description
1 polymer ?
#
loop_
_entity_poly.entity_id
_entity_poly.type
_entity_poly.pdbx_seq_one_letter_code
_entity_poly.pdbx_strand_id
1 'polypeptide(L)' 'MPKDDGGTVAVVDDVAHQVWELCDGTRTPDQIKDQVSQSIGYPISEVAEFVEQLRRVGLITLLE' A
#
# COMPACT_ATOMS: atom_id res chain seq x y z
N MET A 1 -13.06 26.54 -14.98
CA MET A 1 -13.15 25.48 -13.95
C MET A 1 -12.39 24.29 -14.49
N PRO A 2 -11.24 23.90 -13.90
CA PRO A 2 -10.61 22.65 -14.27
C PRO A 2 -11.62 21.53 -13.97
N LYS A 3 -11.73 20.56 -14.88
CA LYS A 3 -12.56 19.38 -14.67
C LYS A 3 -11.86 18.52 -13.62
N ASP A 4 -12.51 18.29 -12.49
CA ASP A 4 -12.15 17.18 -11.60
C ASP A 4 -12.44 15.89 -12.38
N ASP A 5 -11.44 15.38 -13.10
CA ASP A 5 -11.40 13.98 -13.48
C ASP A 5 -11.26 13.21 -12.17
N GLY A 6 -12.34 12.57 -11.71
CA GLY A 6 -12.51 12.02 -10.36
C GLY A 6 -11.40 11.07 -9.90
N GLY A 7 -10.27 11.63 -9.48
CA GLY A 7 -9.13 10.91 -8.95
C GLY A 7 -9.30 10.64 -7.46
N THR A 8 -8.91 9.43 -7.03
CA THR A 8 -8.82 9.10 -5.61
C THR A 8 -7.55 9.71 -5.03
N VAL A 9 -7.69 10.59 -4.04
CA VAL A 9 -6.57 11.15 -3.26
C VAL A 9 -6.69 10.64 -1.83
N ALA A 10 -5.61 10.07 -1.30
CA ALA A 10 -5.51 9.60 0.08
C ALA A 10 -4.27 10.18 0.75
N VAL A 11 -4.38 10.52 2.03
CA VAL A 11 -3.24 10.90 2.88
C VAL A 11 -2.71 9.65 3.55
N VAL A 12 -1.40 9.47 3.52
CA VAL A 12 -0.68 8.35 4.13
C VAL A 12 0.28 8.88 5.20
N ASP A 13 0.47 8.10 6.27
CA ASP A 13 1.55 8.34 7.23
C ASP A 13 2.87 7.76 6.73
N ASP A 14 3.95 7.92 7.50
CA ASP A 14 5.31 7.50 7.12
C ASP A 14 5.42 5.98 6.88
N VAL A 15 4.63 5.17 7.57
CA VAL A 15 4.65 3.71 7.43
C VAL A 15 3.91 3.31 6.17
N ALA A 16 2.72 3.86 5.98
CA ALA A 16 1.93 3.68 4.77
C ALA A 16 2.67 4.17 3.52
N HIS A 17 3.46 5.25 3.61
CA HIS A 17 4.34 5.69 2.53
C HIS A 17 5.41 4.65 2.18
N GLN A 18 6.06 4.03 3.17
CA GLN A 18 7.06 2.99 2.90
C GLN A 18 6.43 1.74 2.29
N VAL A 19 5.26 1.32 2.77
CA VAL A 19 4.52 0.20 2.15
C VAL A 19 4.17 0.54 0.70
N TRP A 20 3.75 1.78 0.44
CA TRP A 20 3.46 2.27 -0.91
C TRP A 20 4.68 2.21 -1.83
N GLU A 21 5.87 2.59 -1.37
CA GLU A 21 7.11 2.49 -2.14
C GLU A 21 7.49 1.05 -2.53
N LEU A 22 7.01 0.06 -1.77
CA LEU A 22 7.21 -1.36 -2.08
C LEU A 22 6.19 -1.93 -3.07
N CYS A 23 5.08 -1.23 -3.31
CA CYS A 23 4.06 -1.57 -4.31
C CYS A 23 4.50 -1.19 -5.73
N ASP A 24 5.71 -1.57 -6.14
CA ASP A 24 6.30 -1.23 -7.44
C ASP A 24 5.93 -2.19 -8.58
N GLY A 25 5.00 -3.12 -8.34
CA GLY A 25 4.56 -4.12 -9.32
C GLY A 25 5.50 -5.30 -9.49
N THR A 26 6.52 -5.46 -8.64
CA THR A 26 7.45 -6.60 -8.68
C THR A 26 7.33 -7.54 -7.48
N ARG A 27 6.61 -7.12 -6.43
CA ARG A 27 6.49 -7.83 -5.16
C ARG A 27 5.08 -8.38 -4.94
N THR A 28 5.00 -9.56 -4.37
CA THR A 28 3.74 -10.12 -3.85
C THR A 28 3.39 -9.48 -2.50
N PRO A 29 2.11 -9.56 -2.06
CA PRO A 29 1.71 -9.05 -0.76
C PRO A 29 2.51 -9.63 0.40
N ASP A 30 2.88 -10.92 0.33
CA ASP A 30 3.69 -11.59 1.35
C ASP A 30 5.11 -11.01 1.43
N GLN A 31 5.73 -10.75 0.29
CA GLN A 31 7.07 -10.13 0.25
C GLN A 31 7.06 -8.71 0.82
N ILE A 32 6.01 -7.93 0.55
CA ILE A 32 5.85 -6.58 1.12
C ILE A 32 5.71 -6.67 2.65
N LYS A 33 4.85 -7.57 3.15
CA LYS A 33 4.65 -7.78 4.60
C LYS A 33 5.93 -8.17 5.32
N ASP A 34 6.67 -9.14 4.78
CA ASP A 34 7.93 -9.61 5.38
C ASP A 34 8.97 -8.48 5.43
N GLN A 35 9.12 -7.74 4.34
CA GLN A 35 10.09 -6.65 4.26
C GLN A 35 9.76 -5.49 5.22
N VAL A 36 8.49 -5.12 5.33
CA VAL A 36 8.04 -4.05 6.23
C VAL A 36 8.17 -4.45 7.70
N SER A 37 7.80 -5.70 8.04
CA SER A 37 7.95 -6.21 9.40
C SER A 37 9.42 -6.23 9.84
N GLN A 38 10.33 -6.62 8.94
CA GLN A 38 11.77 -6.63 9.22
C GLN A 38 12.38 -5.22 9.31
N SER A 39 11.91 -4.27 8.52
CA SER A 39 12.51 -2.93 8.43
C SER A 39 12.01 -1.96 9.51
N ILE A 40 10.74 -2.06 9.91
CA ILE A 40 10.06 -1.04 10.74
C ILE A 40 9.63 -1.60 12.09
N GLY A 41 9.66 -2.93 12.28
CA GLY A 41 9.14 -3.57 13.49
C GLY A 41 7.63 -3.42 13.66
N TYR A 42 6.91 -3.12 12.57
CA TYR A 42 5.46 -2.98 12.57
C TYR A 42 4.74 -4.35 12.54
N PRO A 43 3.55 -4.47 13.15
CA PRO A 43 2.77 -5.69 13.10
C PRO A 43 2.36 -6.03 11.66
N ILE A 44 2.60 -7.28 11.25
CA ILE A 44 2.22 -7.80 9.92
C ILE A 44 0.72 -7.60 9.63
N SER A 45 -0.13 -7.65 10.67
CA SER A 45 -1.57 -7.45 10.56
C SER A 45 -1.96 -6.06 10.05
N GLU A 46 -1.26 -5.00 10.48
CA GLU A 46 -1.56 -3.63 10.06
C GLU A 46 -1.12 -3.37 8.61
N VAL A 47 0.02 -3.94 8.21
CA VAL A 47 0.49 -3.89 6.82
C VAL A 47 -0.50 -4.59 5.88
N ALA A 48 -1.02 -5.75 6.30
CA ALA A 48 -2.01 -6.49 5.52
C ALA A 48 -3.32 -5.70 5.35
N GLU A 49 -3.79 -5.05 6.43
CA GLU A 49 -4.99 -4.22 6.36
C GLU A 49 -4.80 -3.04 5.41
N PHE A 50 -3.64 -2.37 5.45
CA PHE A 50 -3.34 -1.26 4.56
C PHE A 50 -3.27 -1.68 3.08
N VAL A 51 -2.60 -2.78 2.76
CA VAL A 51 -2.54 -3.31 1.39
C VAL A 51 -3.93 -3.65 0.86
N GLU A 52 -4.80 -4.24 1.67
CA GLU A 52 -6.17 -4.54 1.28
C GLU A 52 -7.01 -3.26 1.11
N GLN A 53 -6.80 -2.22 1.93
CA GLN A 53 -7.43 -0.92 1.74
C GLN A 53 -7.04 -0.28 0.40
N LEU A 54 -5.74 -0.28 0.05
CA LEU A 54 -5.25 0.24 -1.24
C LEU A 54 -5.88 -0.49 -2.42
N ARG A 55 -6.01 -1.81 -2.33
CA ARG A 55 -6.69 -2.63 -3.34
C ARG A 55 -8.18 -2.26 -3.43
N ARG A 56 -8.86 -2.12 -2.29
CA ARG A 56 -10.29 -1.80 -2.23
C ARG A 56 -10.62 -0.45 -2.84
N VAL A 57 -9.74 0.54 -2.69
CA VAL A 57 -9.90 1.86 -3.31
C VAL A 57 -9.37 1.93 -4.74
N GLY A 58 -8.89 0.81 -5.29
CA GLY A 58 -8.43 0.70 -6.67
C GLY A 58 -7.10 1.37 -6.96
N LEU A 59 -6.28 1.63 -5.93
CA LEU A 59 -4.96 2.25 -6.09
C LEU A 59 -3.88 1.24 -6.49
N ILE A 60 -4.05 -0.04 -6.14
CA ILE A 60 -3.13 -1.12 -6.51
C ILE A 60 -3.89 -2.34 -7.03
N THR A 61 -3.19 -3.19 -7.77
CA THR A 61 -3.61 -4.56 -8.10
C THR A 61 -2.60 -5.52 -7.48
N LEU A 62 -3.07 -6.64 -6.92
CA LEU A 62 -2.19 -7.63 -6.29
C LEU A 62 -1.72 -8.65 -7.31
N LEU A 63 -0.44 -9.01 -7.22
CA LEU A 63 0.11 -10.19 -7.87
C LEU A 63 -0.25 -11.43 -7.04
N GLU A 64 -0.58 -12.52 -7.72
CA GLU A 64 -0.82 -13.83 -7.12
C GLU A 64 0.49 -14.54 -6.76
#